data_AF-A0A558CWN9-F1
#
_entry.id   AF-A0A558CWN9-F1
#
_cell.length_a   1.000
_cell.length_b   1.000
_cell.length_c   1.000
_cell.angle_alpha   90.00
_cell.angle_beta   90.00
_cell.angle_gamma   90.00
#
_symmetry.space_group_name_H-M   'P 1'
#
loop_
_entity.id
_entity.type
_entity.pdbx_description
1 polymer ?
#
loop_
_entity_poly.entity_id
_entity_poly.type
_entity_poly.pdbx_seq_one_letter_code
_entity_poly.pdbx_strand_id
1 'polypeptide(L)' 'MKERVVAEGVETQAQLEFLQNQQCDEGQGFHFSHALLDEAFGLLFGAGKY' A
#
# COMPACT_ATOMS: atom_id res chain seq x y z
N MET A 1 17.41 8.00 -15.42
CA MET A 1 16.95 7.87 -14.02
C MET A 1 15.61 7.13 -14.05
N LYS A 2 15.34 6.26 -13.09
CA LYS A 2 14.03 5.60 -12.94
C LYS A 2 13.41 6.18 -11.67
N GLU A 3 12.29 6.88 -11.81
CA GLU A 3 11.60 7.49 -10.68
C GLU A 3 10.81 6.44 -9.90
N ARG A 4 10.76 6.59 -8.58
CA ARG A 4 9.89 5.79 -7.72
C ARG A 4 8.51 6.46 -7.65
N VAL A 5 7.47 5.70 -7.92
CA VAL A 5 6.08 6.16 -7.89
C VAL A 5 5.29 5.39 -6.85
N VAL A 6 4.35 6.06 -6.18
CA VAL A 6 3.39 5.47 -5.25
C VAL A 6 1.99 5.78 -5.75
N ALA A 7 1.17 4.75 -5.92
CA ALA A 7 -0.23 4.93 -6.31
C ALA A 7 -1.12 5.11 -5.06
N GLU A 8 -1.67 6.30 -4.88
CA GLU A 8 -2.59 6.60 -3.78
C GLU A 8 -4.06 6.42 -4.18
N GLY A 9 -4.90 6.00 -3.24
CA GLY A 9 -6.34 5.81 -3.44
C GLY A 9 -6.74 4.44 -4.02
N VAL A 10 -5.97 3.38 -3.75
CA VAL A 10 -6.35 2.01 -4.17
C VAL A 10 -7.44 1.46 -3.25
N GLU A 11 -8.65 1.32 -3.78
CA GLU A 11 -9.83 0.92 -3.01
C GLU A 11 -10.42 -0.42 -3.47
N THR A 12 -10.10 -0.83 -4.71
CA THR A 12 -10.67 -2.02 -5.35
C THR A 12 -9.59 -2.95 -5.91
N GLN A 13 -9.93 -4.24 -6.00
CA GLN A 13 -9.09 -5.25 -6.63
C GLN A 13 -8.75 -4.91 -8.09
N ALA A 14 -9.71 -4.36 -8.85
CA ALA A 14 -9.50 -3.98 -10.24
C ALA A 14 -8.47 -2.84 -10.41
N GLN A 15 -8.44 -1.88 -9.48
CA GLN A 15 -7.42 -0.83 -9.48
C GLN A 15 -6.03 -1.40 -9.18
N LEU A 16 -5.92 -2.33 -8.22
CA LEU A 16 -4.66 -3.02 -7.92
C LEU A 16 -4.13 -3.77 -9.15
N GLU A 17 -4.98 -4.54 -9.83
CA GLU A 17 -4.59 -5.29 -11.02
C GLU A 17 -4.13 -4.38 -12.15
N PHE A 18 -4.80 -3.25 -12.35
CA PHE A 18 -4.36 -2.23 -13.31
C PHE A 18 -2.95 -1.72 -12.98
N LEU A 19 -2.69 -1.36 -11.73
CA LEU A 19 -1.40 -0.84 -11.27
C LEU A 19 -0.27 -1.87 -11.41
N GLN A 20 -0.53 -3.13 -11.07
CA GLN A 20 0.43 -4.23 -11.23
C GLN A 20 0.79 -4.45 -12.71
N ASN A 21 -0.19 -4.39 -13.60
CA ASN A 21 0.04 -4.49 -15.05
C ASN A 21 0.85 -3.31 -15.61
N GLN A 22 0.80 -2.14 -14.96
CA GLN A 22 1.64 -0.99 -15.28
C GLN A 22 3.00 -1.01 -14.57
N GLN A 23 3.34 -2.09 -13.86
CA GLN A 23 4.57 -2.22 -13.09
C GLN A 23 4.73 -1.11 -12.04
N CYS A 24 3.61 -0.71 -11.42
CA CYS A 24 3.60 0.15 -10.25
C CYS A 24 3.73 -0.73 -8.99
N ASP A 25 4.89 -0.63 -8.33
CA ASP A 25 5.30 -1.56 -7.27
C ASP A 25 4.84 -1.13 -5.86
N GLU A 26 4.41 0.13 -5.68
CA GLU A 26 4.00 0.70 -4.39
C GLU A 26 2.60 1.32 -4.48
N GLY A 27 1.76 1.07 -3.46
CA GLY A 27 0.41 1.62 -3.41
C GLY A 27 -0.11 1.84 -1.99
N GLN A 28 -1.03 2.79 -1.85
CA GLN A 28 -1.74 3.13 -0.62
C GLN A 28 -3.23 3.27 -0.90
N GLY A 29 -4.06 2.75 0.01
CA GLY A 29 -5.51 2.93 -0.04
C GLY A 29 -6.23 1.87 0.79
N PHE A 30 -7.55 2.02 0.91
CA PHE A 30 -8.38 1.18 1.77
C PHE A 30 -8.49 -0.29 1.33
N HIS A 31 -8.09 -0.60 0.09
CA HIS A 31 -7.89 -1.98 -0.32
C HIS A 31 -6.82 -2.69 0.52
N PHE A 32 -5.76 -1.98 0.92
CA PHE A 32 -4.68 -2.55 1.72
C PHE A 32 -4.94 -2.41 3.22
N SER A 33 -5.25 -1.19 3.66
CA SER A 33 -5.51 -0.88 5.06
C SER A 33 -6.26 0.44 5.15
N HIS A 34 -7.13 0.55 6.15
CA HIS A 34 -7.61 1.87 6.58
C HIS A 34 -6.47 2.64 7.25
N ALA A 35 -6.64 3.96 7.39
CA ALA A 35 -5.75 4.76 8.22
C ALA A 35 -5.77 4.22 9.66
N LEU A 36 -4.59 4.04 10.24
CA LEU A 36 -4.42 3.49 11.57
C LEU A 36 -4.02 4.58 12.57
N LEU A 37 -4.43 4.41 13.82
CA LEU A 37 -3.84 5.14 14.94
C LEU A 37 -2.40 4.64 15.15
N ASP A 38 -1.60 5.44 15.84
CA ASP A 38 -0.20 5.14 16.18
C ASP A 38 -0.02 3.79 16.88
N GLU A 39 -0.87 3.47 17.86
CA GLU A 39 -0.83 2.18 18.58
C GLU A 39 -1.05 0.99 17.62
N ALA A 40 -2.05 1.10 16.74
CA ALA A 40 -2.37 0.06 15.75
C ALA A 40 -1.29 -0.03 14.65
N PHE A 41 -0.69 1.10 14.27
CA PHE A 41 0.42 1.14 13.34
C PHE A 41 1.63 0.40 13.91
N GLY A 42 1.98 0.60 15.19
CA GLY A 42 3.08 -0.11 15.85
C GLY A 42 2.92 -1.64 15.82
N LEU A 43 1.69 -2.15 15.94
CA LEU A 43 1.39 -3.58 15.84
C LEU A 43 1.58 -4.15 14.43
N LEU A 44 1.36 -3.34 13.39
CA LEU A 44 1.57 -3.73 12.00
C LEU A 44 3.05 -4.10 11.73
N PHE A 45 3.98 -3.41 12.38
CA PHE A 45 5.43 -3.68 12.26
C PHE A 45 5.94 -4.64 13.34
N GLY A 46 5.26 -4.76 14.49
CA GLY A 46 5.65 -5.67 15.58
C GLY A 46 5.48 -7.17 15.26
N ALA A 47 4.67 -7.53 14.27
CA ALA A 47 4.49 -8.91 13.82
C ALA A 47 5.54 -9.39 12.80
N GLY A 48 6.32 -8.46 12.23
CA GLY A 48 7.38 -8.73 11.26
C GLY A 48 8.71 -8.22 11.80
N LYS A 49 9.47 -9.12 12.45
CA LYS A 49 10.84 -8.89 12.94
C LYS A 49 11.68 -8.02 11.98
N TYR A 50 12.26 -6.95 12.52
CA TYR A 50 13.57 -6.47 12.08
C TYR A 50 14.65 -7.11 12.96
#